data_AF-A0A352FFE3-F1
#
_entry.id   AF-A0A352FFE3-F1
#
_cell.length_a   1.000
_cell.length_b   1.000
_cell.length_c   1.000
_cell.angle_alpha   90.00
_cell.angle_beta   90.00
_cell.angle_gamma   90.00
#
_symmetry.space_group_name_H-M   'P 1'
#
loop_
_entity.id
_entity.type
_entity.pdbx_description
1 polymer ?
#
loop_
_entity_poly.entity_id
_entity_poly.type
_entity_poly.pdbx_seq_one_letter_code
_entity_poly.pdbx_strand_id
1 'polypeptide(L)'
;EEQNLHNRSKELGERIDERLHTAYKRIRKNARNGLAVVSVQRDACGGCFNRIPPQRQLDIRSRKKIIVCEYCGRILVDPEIAGVEEAVS
;
A
#
# COMPACT_ATOMS: atom_id res chain seq x y z
N GLU A 1 5.88 -13.60 -21.34
CA GLU A 1 4.90 -13.09 -20.35
C GLU A 1 5.54 -12.10 -19.36
N GLU A 2 6.62 -12.48 -18.67
CA GLU A 2 7.36 -11.62 -17.72
C GLU A 2 7.76 -10.24 -18.31
N GLN A 3 8.33 -10.22 -19.52
CA GLN A 3 8.69 -8.97 -20.19
C GLN A 3 7.49 -8.03 -20.41
N ASN A 4 6.32 -8.58 -20.72
CA ASN A 4 5.11 -7.78 -20.94
C ASN A 4 4.62 -7.17 -19.61
N LEU A 5 4.68 -7.93 -18.52
CA LEU A 5 4.36 -7.42 -17.18
C LEU A 5 5.34 -6.33 -16.74
N HIS A 6 6.63 -6.49 -17.07
CA HIS A 6 7.65 -5.49 -16.77
C HIS A 6 7.41 -4.19 -17.53
N ASN A 7 7.14 -4.27 -18.84
CA ASN A 7 6.85 -3.11 -19.68
C ASN A 7 5.60 -2.36 -19.18
N ARG A 8 4.53 -3.09 -18.89
CA ARG A 8 3.30 -2.52 -18.34
C ARG A 8 3.50 -1.87 -16.97
N SER A 9 4.33 -2.48 -16.10
CA SER A 9 4.71 -1.87 -14.83
C SER A 9 5.46 -0.56 -15.00
N LYS A 10 6.32 -0.46 -16.03
CA LYS A 10 7.08 0.75 -16.35
C LYS A 10 6.17 1.86 -16.86
N GLU A 11 5.32 1.56 -17.85
CA GLU A 11 4.34 2.51 -18.42
C GLU A 11 3.38 3.08 -17.36
N LEU A 12 2.89 2.23 -16.45
CA LEU A 12 2.03 2.69 -15.35
C LEU A 12 2.80 3.55 -14.36
N GLY A 13 4.06 3.19 -14.07
CA GLY A 13 4.93 3.95 -13.17
C GLY A 13 5.25 5.35 -13.69
N GLU A 14 5.28 5.56 -15.00
CA GLU A 14 5.48 6.88 -15.64
C GLU A 14 4.28 7.82 -15.45
N ARG A 15 3.09 7.29 -15.13
CA ARG A 15 1.88 8.08 -14.84
C ARG A 15 1.78 8.52 -13.37
N ILE A 16 2.66 8.01 -12.51
CA ILE A 16 2.72 8.34 -11.09
C ILE A 16 3.70 9.49 -10.90
N ASP A 17 3.36 10.44 -10.03
CA ASP A 17 4.28 11.50 -9.61
C ASP A 17 5.65 10.94 -9.20
N GLU A 18 6.72 11.58 -9.66
CA GLU A 18 8.10 11.09 -9.51
C GLU A 18 8.49 10.88 -8.03
N ARG A 19 8.06 11.76 -7.13
CA ARG A 19 8.37 11.63 -5.69
C ARG A 19 7.65 10.44 -5.10
N LEU A 20 6.38 10.25 -5.43
CA LEU A 20 5.60 9.09 -4.98
C LEU A 20 6.15 7.78 -5.55
N HIS A 21 6.52 7.76 -6.83
CA HIS A 21 7.09 6.59 -7.48
C HIS A 21 8.45 6.21 -6.87
N THR A 22 9.28 7.20 -6.56
CA THR A 22 10.58 6.99 -5.89
C THR A 22 10.39 6.44 -4.48
N ALA A 23 9.45 7.00 -3.71
CA ALA A 23 9.11 6.49 -2.37
C ALA A 23 8.62 5.03 -2.43
N TYR A 24 7.70 4.72 -3.35
CA TYR A 24 7.22 3.36 -3.60
C TYR A 24 8.36 2.39 -3.90
N LYS A 25 9.27 2.73 -4.83
CA LYS A 25 10.43 1.88 -5.18
C LYS A 25 11.33 1.62 -3.97
N ARG A 26 11.58 2.66 -3.15
CA ARG A 26 12.39 2.54 -1.93
C ARG A 26 11.75 1.58 -0.93
N ILE A 27 10.44 1.70 -0.68
CA ILE A 27 9.71 0.79 0.22
C ILE A 27 9.75 -0.64 -0.34
N ARG A 28 9.48 -0.81 -1.64
CA ARG A 28 9.48 -2.11 -2.31
C ARG A 28 10.82 -2.83 -2.17
N LYS A 29 11.93 -2.11 -2.37
CA LYS A 29 13.29 -2.63 -2.22
C LYS A 29 13.61 -3.04 -0.77
N ASN A 30 13.11 -2.30 0.20
CA ASN A 30 13.41 -2.52 1.62
C ASN A 30 12.49 -3.55 2.30
N ALA A 31 11.29 -3.76 1.77
CA ALA A 31 10.36 -4.75 2.26
C ALA A 31 10.87 -6.16 1.91
N ARG A 32 11.06 -7.02 2.92
CA ARG A 32 11.54 -8.40 2.73
C ARG A 32 10.75 -9.22 1.71
N ASN A 33 9.45 -8.95 1.56
CA ASN A 33 8.54 -9.61 0.65
C ASN A 33 8.22 -8.78 -0.61
N GLY A 34 8.89 -7.65 -0.82
CA GLY A 34 8.64 -6.77 -1.97
C GLY A 34 7.29 -6.05 -1.96
N LEU A 35 6.55 -6.07 -0.85
CA LEU A 35 5.25 -5.39 -0.74
C LEU A 35 5.43 -3.96 -0.26
N ALA A 36 5.19 -2.99 -1.14
CA ALA A 36 5.24 -1.56 -0.82
C ALA A 36 3.88 -0.97 -0.43
N VAL A 37 2.79 -1.56 -0.92
CA VAL A 37 1.40 -1.15 -0.66
C VAL A 37 0.68 -2.32 -0.02
N VAL A 38 -0.01 -2.08 1.09
CA VAL A 38 -0.77 -3.09 1.84
C VAL A 38 -2.08 -2.49 2.36
N SER A 39 -3.10 -3.32 2.54
CA SER A 39 -4.35 -2.91 3.16
C SER A 39 -4.28 -2.97 4.69
N VAL A 40 -5.29 -2.41 5.35
CA VAL A 40 -5.56 -2.65 6.77
C VAL A 40 -6.30 -3.99 6.90
N GLN A 41 -5.81 -4.88 7.75
CA GLN A 41 -6.41 -6.19 8.02
C GLN A 41 -6.60 -6.34 9.52
N ARG A 42 -7.83 -6.57 9.98
CA ARG A 42 -8.17 -6.70 11.41
C ARG A 42 -7.54 -5.59 12.26
N ASP A 43 -7.81 -4.33 11.89
CA ASP A 43 -7.24 -3.13 12.51
C ASP A 43 -5.71 -2.99 12.44
N ALA A 44 -5.00 -3.81 11.67
CA ALA A 44 -3.53 -3.82 11.63
C ALA A 44 -2.97 -3.61 10.22
N CYS A 45 -1.71 -3.18 10.14
CA CYS A 45 -0.98 -3.07 8.88
C CYS A 45 -0.76 -4.46 8.27
N GLY A 46 -1.27 -4.73 7.07
CA GLY A 46 -1.12 -6.03 6.39
C GLY A 46 0.32 -6.44 6.05
N GLY A 47 1.31 -5.59 6.32
CA GLY A 47 2.73 -5.91 6.11
C GLY A 47 3.55 -6.15 7.38
N CYS A 48 3.22 -5.52 8.50
CA CYS A 48 3.99 -5.64 9.76
C CYS A 48 3.14 -6.00 10.97
N PHE A 49 1.83 -6.12 10.79
CA PHE A 49 0.85 -6.53 11.81
C PHE A 49 0.76 -5.63 13.04
N ASN A 50 1.40 -4.46 13.02
CA ASN A 50 1.17 -3.44 14.03
C ASN A 50 -0.23 -2.84 13.91
N ARG A 51 -0.86 -2.61 15.06
CA ARG A 51 -2.21 -2.04 15.16
C ARG A 51 -2.22 -0.61 14.63
N ILE A 52 -3.28 -0.29 13.89
CA ILE A 52 -3.55 1.03 13.32
C ILE A 52 -4.68 1.67 14.13
N PRO A 53 -4.47 2.85 14.74
CA PRO A 53 -5.50 3.53 15.51
C PRO A 53 -6.76 3.84 14.68
N PRO A 54 -7.96 3.80 15.28
CA PRO A 54 -9.23 4.01 14.56
C PRO A 54 -9.28 5.30 13.74
N GLN A 55 -8.77 6.41 14.29
CA GLN A 55 -8.70 7.70 13.58
C GLN A 55 -7.92 7.59 12.26
N ARG A 56 -6.81 6.83 12.27
CA ARG A 56 -5.98 6.63 11.09
C ARG A 56 -6.64 5.68 10.08
N GLN A 57 -7.43 4.72 10.54
CA GLN A 57 -8.25 3.87 9.66
C GLN A 57 -9.32 4.68 8.93
N LEU A 58 -9.97 5.64 9.61
CA LEU A 58 -10.90 6.57 8.99
C LEU A 58 -10.21 7.43 7.92
N ASP A 59 -9.02 7.93 8.22
CA ASP A 59 -8.22 8.69 7.25
C ASP A 59 -7.88 7.85 6.00
N ILE A 60 -7.55 6.56 6.17
CA ILE A 60 -7.28 5.62 5.07
C ILE A 60 -8.52 5.40 4.21
N ARG A 61 -9.67 5.12 4.84
CA ARG A 61 -10.98 4.96 4.16
C ARG A 61 -11.43 6.24 3.45
N SER A 62 -11.02 7.42 3.93
CA SER A 62 -11.37 8.69 3.29
C SER A 62 -10.73 8.89 1.91
N ARG A 63 -9.63 8.17 1.61
CA ARG A 63 -8.91 8.23 0.33
C ARG A 63 -8.43 9.64 -0.07
N LYS A 64 -8.32 10.58 0.88
CA LYS A 64 -7.97 11.99 0.62
C LYS A 64 -6.48 12.25 0.46
N LYS A 65 -5.62 11.38 1.00
CA LYS A 65 -4.16 11.52 0.96
C LYS A 65 -3.48 10.15 1.06
N ILE A 66 -2.22 10.09 0.63
CA ILE A 66 -1.37 8.91 0.84
C ILE A 66 -1.00 8.81 2.32
N ILE A 67 -1.23 7.64 2.92
CA ILE A 67 -0.93 7.35 4.31
C ILE A 67 0.06 6.20 4.36
N VAL A 68 1.09 6.33 5.18
CA VAL A 68 2.09 5.28 5.40
C VAL A 68 1.95 4.68 6.79
N CYS A 69 2.33 3.42 6.94
CA CYS A 69 2.47 2.76 8.22
C CYS A 69 3.65 3.37 8.98
N GLU A 70 3.43 3.79 10.21
CA GLU A 70 4.47 4.45 11.03
C GLU A 70 5.56 3.49 11.51
N TYR A 71 5.27 2.18 11.49
CA TYR A 71 6.19 1.16 11.97
C TYR A 71 7.10 0.60 10.87
N CYS A 72 6.57 0.43 9.64
CA CYS A 72 7.32 -0.20 8.55
C CYS A 72 7.42 0.65 7.27
N GLY A 73 6.80 1.83 7.25
CA GLY A 73 6.84 2.75 6.12
C GLY A 73 6.02 2.34 4.90
N ARG A 74 5.37 1.17 4.88
CA ARG A 74 4.52 0.74 3.75
C ARG A 74 3.33 1.68 3.55
N ILE A 75 2.94 1.87 2.30
CA ILE A 75 1.75 2.63 1.91
C ILE A 75 0.52 1.82 2.34
N LEU A 76 -0.40 2.47 3.06
CA LEU A 76 -1.66 1.91 3.52
C LEU A 76 -2.77 2.31 2.55
N VAL A 77 -3.54 1.33 2.10
CA VAL A 77 -4.69 1.52 1.22
C VAL A 77 -5.96 0.96 1.85
N ASP A 78 -7.09 1.56 1.50
CA ASP A 78 -8.41 1.07 1.86
C ASP A 78 -8.63 -0.37 1.37
N PRO A 79 -9.06 -1.31 2.24
CA PRO A 79 -9.36 -2.70 1.85
C PRO A 79 -10.28 -2.83 0.63
N GLU A 80 -11.27 -1.95 0.51
CA GLU A 80 -12.21 -1.97 -0.64
C GLU A 80 -11.47 -1.73 -1.97
N ILE A 81 -10.53 -0.77 -2.01
CA ILE A 81 -9.71 -0.51 -3.21
C ILE A 81 -8.76 -1.68 -3.47
N ALA A 82 -8.28 -2.33 -2.41
CA ALA A 82 -7.40 -3.49 -2.52
C ALA A 82 -8.13 -4.76 -2.99
N GLY A 83 -9.47 -4.73 -3.14
CA GLY A 83 -10.27 -5.90 -3.49
C GLY A 83 -10.27 -6.97 -2.39
N VAL A 84 -10.03 -6.56 -1.14
CA VAL A 84 -10.08 -7.44 0.04
C VAL A 84 -11.45 -7.28 0.66
N GLU A 85 -12.31 -8.29 0.49
CA GLU A 85 -13.60 -8.34 1.19
C GLU A 85 -13.32 -8.37 2.71
N GLU A 86 -13.85 -7.40 3.46
CA GLU A 86 -13.83 -7.49 4.93
C GLU A 86 -14.62 -8.77 5.30
N ALA A 87 -13.96 -9.73 5.96
CA ALA A 87 -14.63 -10.91 6.48
C ALA A 87 -15.68 -10.43 7.50
N VAL A 88 -16.92 -10.28 7.05
CA VAL A 88 -18.07 -10.00 7.91
C VAL A 88 -18.18 -11.19 8.86
N SER A 89 -18.10 -10.90 10.16
CA SER A 89 -18.26 -11.89 11.23
C SER A 89 -19.74 -12.13 11.47
#